data_AF-A0AAD4G685-F1
#
_entry.id   AF-A0AAD4G685-F1
#
_cell.length_a   1.000
_cell.length_b   1.000
_cell.length_c   1.000
_cell.angle_alpha   90.00
_cell.angle_beta   90.00
_cell.angle_gamma   90.00
#
_symmetry.space_group_name_H-M   'P 1'
#
loop_
_entity.id
_entity.type
_entity.pdbx_description
1 polymer ?
#
loop_
_entity_poly.entity_id
_entity_poly.type
_entity_poly.pdbx_seq_one_letter_code
_entity_poly.pdbx_strand_id
1 'polypeptide(L)'
;MATYNQHLRPTMSTLELFRVFALSNEFKLLHVRQEEKLELAKLLERVPIPVKESVDEPAAKINVLLQAYISQLKLEGFALVADMVFVQQSAGRILRAMFEICLKRGWAMPARVLRWGSMTPLRQFKGVPQEVIRKAEGKQF
;
A
#
# COMPACT_ATOMS: atom_id res chain seq x y z
N MET A 1 3.51 16.79 3.59
CA MET A 1 3.91 16.86 5.02
C MET A 1 2.76 17.25 5.95
N ALA A 2 1.99 18.31 5.66
CA ALA A 2 0.84 18.71 6.49
C ALA A 2 -0.16 17.56 6.74
N THR A 3 -0.52 16.82 5.68
CA THR A 3 -1.39 15.63 5.76
C THR A 3 -0.92 14.61 6.81
N TYR A 4 0.37 14.25 6.81
CA TYR A 4 0.90 13.26 7.75
C TYR A 4 0.89 13.77 9.19
N ASN A 5 1.20 15.05 9.40
CA ASN A 5 1.11 15.66 10.72
C ASN A 5 -0.32 15.69 11.27
N GLN A 6 -1.30 15.88 10.38
CA GLN A 6 -2.72 15.94 10.74
C GLN A 6 -3.32 14.56 10.99
N HIS A 7 -2.90 13.52 10.25
CA HIS A 7 -3.57 12.21 10.28
C HIS A 7 -2.81 11.11 11.00
N LEU A 8 -1.46 11.17 11.11
CA LEU A 8 -0.72 10.13 11.83
C LEU A 8 -1.02 10.19 13.34
N ARG A 9 -1.19 9.02 13.97
CA ARG A 9 -1.51 8.83 15.40
C ARG A 9 -0.65 7.70 16.00
N PRO A 10 -0.42 7.70 17.33
CA PRO A 10 0.44 6.71 17.99
C PRO A 10 -0.08 5.26 17.93
N THR A 11 -1.38 5.05 17.76
CA THR A 11 -2.05 3.74 17.83
C THR A 11 -2.61 3.28 16.49
N MET A 12 -2.08 3.77 15.37
CA MET A 12 -2.59 3.41 14.05
C MET A 12 -2.32 1.95 13.69
N SER A 13 -3.36 1.30 13.18
CA SER A 13 -3.33 0.01 12.52
C SER A 13 -2.74 0.11 11.11
N THR A 14 -2.38 -1.03 10.52
CA THR A 14 -1.93 -1.11 9.13
C THR A 14 -2.96 -0.52 8.16
N LEU A 15 -4.25 -0.82 8.37
CA LEU A 15 -5.34 -0.29 7.55
C LEU A 15 -5.34 1.25 7.52
N GLU A 16 -5.23 1.88 8.70
CA GLU A 16 -5.21 3.34 8.80
C GLU A 16 -3.96 3.95 8.17
N LEU A 17 -2.82 3.26 8.22
CA LEU A 17 -1.58 3.72 7.58
C LEU A 17 -1.70 3.71 6.05
N PHE A 18 -2.30 2.68 5.47
CA PHE A 18 -2.60 2.65 4.02
C PHE A 18 -3.57 3.77 3.62
N ARG A 19 -4.56 4.08 4.47
CA ARG A 19 -5.43 5.23 4.25
C ARG A 19 -4.68 6.55 4.26
N VAL A 20 -3.80 6.79 5.26
CA VAL A 20 -3.00 8.02 5.32
C VAL A 20 -2.04 8.15 4.14
N PHE A 21 -1.47 7.03 3.69
CA PHE A 21 -0.69 6.97 2.45
C PHE A 21 -1.52 7.43 1.25
N ALA A 22 -2.75 6.93 1.10
CA ALA A 22 -3.62 7.27 -0.03
C ALA A 22 -4.03 8.76 -0.05
N LEU A 23 -3.98 9.46 1.08
CA LEU A 23 -4.25 10.90 1.17
C LEU A 23 -3.06 11.80 0.78
N SER A 24 -1.95 11.22 0.32
CA SER A 24 -0.76 12.00 -0.05
C SER A 24 -1.06 12.95 -1.21
N ASN A 25 -0.71 14.23 -1.06
CA ASN A 25 -0.93 15.26 -2.09
C ASN A 25 -0.30 14.94 -3.45
N GLU A 26 0.70 14.05 -3.47
CA GLU A 26 1.33 13.54 -4.69
C GLU A 26 0.33 12.81 -5.61
N PHE A 27 -0.74 12.27 -5.03
CA PHE A 27 -1.79 11.53 -5.73
C PHE A 27 -3.05 12.36 -6.00
N LYS A 28 -3.03 13.69 -5.75
CA LYS A 28 -4.21 14.56 -5.86
C LYS A 28 -4.89 14.56 -7.24
N LEU A 29 -4.14 14.20 -8.29
CA LEU A 29 -4.63 14.18 -9.68
C LEU A 29 -5.11 12.80 -10.11
N LEU A 30 -4.86 11.76 -9.30
CA LEU A 30 -5.45 10.45 -9.54
C LEU A 30 -6.92 10.51 -9.20
N HIS A 31 -7.75 10.12 -10.16
CA HIS A 31 -9.19 9.98 -9.97
C HIS A 31 -9.62 8.58 -10.42
N VAL A 32 -10.81 8.17 -9.97
CA VAL A 32 -11.45 6.94 -10.43
C VAL A 32 -12.16 7.22 -11.75
N ARG A 33 -11.84 6.45 -12.78
CA ARG A 33 -12.51 6.50 -14.09
C ARG A 33 -13.65 5.48 -14.13
N GLN A 34 -14.63 5.65 -15.00
CA GLN A 34 -15.83 4.81 -14.99
C GLN A 34 -15.52 3.39 -15.51
N GLU A 35 -14.68 3.30 -16.52
CA GLU A 35 -14.25 2.07 -17.20
C GLU A 35 -13.42 1.14 -16.32
N GLU A 36 -12.73 1.67 -15.30
CA GLU A 36 -11.87 0.90 -14.40
C GLU A 36 -12.58 0.45 -13.10
N LYS A 37 -13.81 0.93 -12.82
CA LYS A 37 -14.53 0.63 -11.57
C LYS A 37 -14.76 -0.85 -11.36
N LEU A 38 -15.10 -1.58 -12.43
CA LEU A 38 -15.36 -3.01 -12.34
C LEU A 38 -14.09 -3.78 -11.96
N GLU A 39 -12.94 -3.41 -12.53
CA GLU A 39 -11.66 -4.02 -12.20
C GLU A 39 -11.24 -3.67 -10.77
N LEU A 40 -11.39 -2.39 -10.36
CA LEU A 40 -11.12 -1.95 -8.99
C LEU A 40 -11.97 -2.68 -7.95
N ALA A 41 -13.27 -2.89 -8.23
CA ALA A 41 -14.15 -3.66 -7.34
C ALA A 41 -13.67 -5.10 -7.15
N LYS A 42 -13.24 -5.77 -8.24
CA LYS A 42 -12.65 -7.12 -8.14
C LYS A 42 -11.33 -7.13 -7.38
N LEU A 43 -10.52 -6.08 -7.49
CA LEU A 43 -9.26 -5.97 -6.74
C LEU A 43 -9.52 -5.73 -5.25
N LEU A 44 -10.52 -4.92 -4.89
CA LEU A 44 -10.92 -4.68 -3.49
C LEU A 44 -11.22 -5.98 -2.72
N GLU A 45 -11.79 -6.99 -3.39
CA GLU A 45 -12.07 -8.30 -2.80
C GLU A 45 -10.83 -9.19 -2.65
N ARG A 46 -9.73 -8.87 -3.34
CA ARG A 46 -8.51 -9.70 -3.42
C ARG A 46 -7.33 -9.15 -2.62
N VAL A 47 -7.36 -7.87 -2.26
CA VAL A 47 -6.28 -7.25 -1.49
C VAL A 47 -6.31 -7.75 -0.03
N PRO A 48 -5.14 -7.94 0.61
CA PRO A 48 -5.06 -8.55 1.94
C PRO A 48 -5.54 -7.65 3.08
N ILE A 49 -5.52 -6.31 2.91
CA ILE A 49 -5.92 -5.36 3.94
C ILE A 49 -7.24 -4.71 3.49
N PRO A 50 -8.30 -4.77 4.32
CA PRO A 50 -9.59 -4.16 3.99
C PRO A 50 -9.46 -2.66 3.72
N VAL A 51 -10.12 -2.20 2.66
CA VAL A 51 -10.23 -0.78 2.30
C VAL A 51 -11.63 -0.32 2.68
N LYS A 52 -11.74 0.76 3.46
CA LYS A 52 -13.03 1.25 3.98
C LYS A 52 -13.68 2.29 3.07
N GLU A 53 -12.88 2.92 2.22
CA GLU A 53 -13.29 3.92 1.26
C GLU A 53 -14.12 3.28 0.14
N SER A 54 -15.10 4.03 -0.40
CA SER A 54 -15.90 3.57 -1.54
C SER A 54 -15.03 3.41 -2.79
N VAL A 55 -15.41 2.50 -3.71
CA VAL A 55 -14.74 2.30 -5.00
C VAL A 55 -14.68 3.57 -5.85
N ASP A 56 -15.58 4.53 -5.60
CA ASP A 56 -15.61 5.82 -6.29
C ASP A 56 -14.59 6.84 -5.75
N GLU A 57 -14.02 6.57 -4.57
CA GLU A 57 -13.06 7.48 -3.94
C GLU A 57 -11.64 7.25 -4.49
N PRO A 58 -10.91 8.32 -4.87
CA PRO A 58 -9.51 8.22 -5.27
C PRO A 58 -8.62 7.51 -4.23
N ALA A 59 -8.92 7.71 -2.95
CA ALA A 59 -8.20 7.07 -1.86
C ALA A 59 -8.33 5.53 -1.89
N ALA A 60 -9.49 4.99 -2.25
CA ALA A 60 -9.68 3.56 -2.42
C ALA A 60 -8.81 3.01 -3.54
N LYS A 61 -8.83 3.68 -4.70
CA LYS A 61 -7.98 3.33 -5.86
C LYS A 61 -6.50 3.30 -5.48
N ILE A 62 -5.97 4.38 -4.88
CA ILE A 62 -4.55 4.45 -4.51
C ILE A 62 -4.17 3.35 -3.53
N ASN A 63 -5.02 3.11 -2.53
CA ASN A 63 -4.81 2.06 -1.53
C ASN A 63 -4.76 0.67 -2.18
N VAL A 64 -5.75 0.34 -3.02
CA VAL A 64 -5.82 -0.92 -3.76
C VAL A 64 -4.62 -1.09 -4.69
N LEU A 65 -4.21 -0.06 -5.42
CA LEU A 65 -3.07 -0.14 -6.33
C LEU A 65 -1.75 -0.40 -5.59
N LEU A 66 -1.54 0.25 -4.43
CA LEU A 66 -0.37 -0.06 -3.60
C LEU A 66 -0.39 -1.51 -3.13
N GLN A 67 -1.54 -2.00 -2.66
CA GLN A 67 -1.68 -3.38 -2.20
C GLN A 67 -1.54 -4.40 -3.33
N ALA A 68 -2.07 -4.10 -4.52
CA ALA A 68 -1.95 -4.92 -5.72
C ALA A 68 -0.50 -5.05 -6.17
N TYR A 69 0.26 -3.94 -6.14
CA TYR A 69 1.69 -3.96 -6.38
C TYR A 69 2.44 -4.86 -5.38
N ILE A 70 2.21 -4.69 -4.07
CA ILE A 70 2.87 -5.49 -3.03
C ILE A 70 2.52 -6.98 -3.17
N SER A 71 1.25 -7.27 -3.49
CA SER A 71 0.71 -8.62 -3.66
C SER A 71 1.02 -9.24 -5.03
N GLN A 72 1.67 -8.49 -5.93
CA GLN A 72 1.96 -8.91 -7.31
C GLN A 72 0.71 -9.37 -8.08
N LEU A 73 -0.41 -8.66 -7.87
CA LEU A 73 -1.64 -8.91 -8.61
C LEU A 73 -1.50 -8.38 -10.04
N LYS A 74 -2.08 -9.12 -10.99
CA LYS A 74 -2.16 -8.68 -12.38
C LYS A 74 -3.34 -7.75 -12.57
N LEU A 75 -3.11 -6.67 -13.32
CA LEU A 75 -4.11 -5.71 -13.77
C LEU A 75 -4.28 -5.88 -15.28
N GLU A 76 -5.51 -5.71 -15.76
CA GLU A 76 -5.90 -5.84 -17.17
C GLU A 76 -5.91 -4.46 -17.85
N GLY A 77 -6.42 -3.43 -17.17
CA GLY A 77 -6.52 -2.07 -17.70
C GLY A 77 -5.18 -1.33 -17.76
N PHE A 78 -4.76 -0.91 -18.96
CA PHE A 78 -3.52 -0.14 -19.17
C PHE A 78 -3.46 1.14 -18.32
N ALA A 79 -4.59 1.85 -18.19
CA ALA A 79 -4.67 3.07 -17.37
C ALA A 79 -4.41 2.79 -15.89
N LEU A 80 -4.98 1.70 -15.34
CA LEU A 80 -4.73 1.29 -13.94
C LEU A 80 -3.28 0.83 -13.74
N VAL A 81 -2.69 0.15 -14.72
CA VAL A 81 -1.26 -0.24 -14.67
C VAL A 81 -0.37 1.00 -14.60
N ALA A 82 -0.63 2.02 -15.43
CA ALA A 82 0.12 3.27 -15.39
C ALA A 82 -0.02 3.99 -14.04
N ASP A 83 -1.24 4.07 -13.51
CA ASP A 83 -1.49 4.66 -12.19
C ASP A 83 -0.79 3.85 -11.07
N MET A 84 -0.76 2.52 -11.16
CA MET A 84 -0.06 1.64 -10.21
C MET A 84 1.45 1.91 -10.21
N VAL A 85 2.05 2.08 -11.39
CA VAL A 85 3.48 2.41 -11.52
C VAL A 85 3.78 3.76 -10.88
N PHE A 86 2.93 4.76 -11.07
CA PHE A 86 3.10 6.07 -10.45
C PHE A 86 2.99 5.99 -8.90
N VAL A 87 2.02 5.24 -8.39
CA VAL A 87 1.88 4.97 -6.94
C VAL A 87 3.12 4.25 -6.40
N GLN A 88 3.60 3.20 -7.09
CA GLN A 88 4.78 2.42 -6.72
C GLN A 88 6.04 3.31 -6.63
N GLN A 89 6.31 4.13 -7.65
CA GLN A 89 7.50 4.98 -7.70
C GLN A 89 7.54 6.00 -6.55
N SER A 90 6.37 6.47 -6.13
CA SER A 90 6.22 7.40 -5.01
C SER A 90 6.24 6.70 -3.65
N ALA A 91 5.84 5.42 -3.60
CA ALA A 91 5.57 4.70 -2.36
C ALA A 91 6.75 4.66 -1.39
N GLY A 92 7.95 4.36 -1.90
CA GLY A 92 9.15 4.23 -1.07
C GLY A 92 9.49 5.51 -0.31
N ARG A 93 9.46 6.67 -1.00
CA ARG A 93 9.75 7.98 -0.38
C ARG A 93 8.66 8.38 0.62
N ILE A 94 7.39 8.19 0.28
CA ILE A 94 6.27 8.55 1.15
C ILE A 94 6.25 7.71 2.42
N LEU A 95 6.33 6.38 2.30
CA LEU A 95 6.33 5.47 3.45
C LEU A 95 7.54 5.72 4.35
N ARG A 96 8.71 6.03 3.76
CA ARG A 96 9.89 6.43 4.52
C ARG A 96 9.68 7.73 5.29
N ALA A 97 9.06 8.74 4.69
CA ALA A 97 8.73 9.99 5.38
C ALA A 97 7.74 9.76 6.54
N MET A 98 6.69 8.95 6.32
CA MET A 98 5.76 8.56 7.39
C MET A 98 6.49 7.84 8.53
N PHE A 99 7.40 6.92 8.20
CA PHE A 99 8.22 6.19 9.18
C PHE A 99 9.08 7.15 10.00
N GLU A 100 9.77 8.10 9.37
CA GLU A 100 10.63 9.06 10.06
C GLU A 100 9.83 10.00 10.99
N ILE A 101 8.62 10.40 10.59
CA ILE A 101 7.73 11.19 11.46
C ILE A 101 7.34 10.36 12.69
N CYS A 102 6.88 9.13 12.51
CA CYS A 102 6.53 8.24 13.61
C CYS A 102 7.71 7.98 14.55
N LEU A 103 8.91 7.76 13.98
CA LEU A 103 10.13 7.53 14.76
C LEU A 103 10.52 8.77 15.58
N LYS A 104 10.53 9.96 14.98
CA LYS A 104 10.84 11.23 15.67
C LYS A 104 9.86 11.55 16.80
N ARG A 105 8.61 11.09 16.68
CA ARG A 105 7.57 11.26 17.70
C ARG A 105 7.53 10.13 18.74
N GLY A 106 8.40 9.12 18.63
CA GLY A 106 8.42 7.97 19.55
C GLY A 106 7.26 6.99 19.39
N TRP A 107 6.56 7.01 18.24
CA TRP A 107 5.40 6.15 18.01
C TRP A 107 5.82 4.77 17.48
N ALA A 108 6.18 3.89 18.41
CA ALA A 108 6.74 2.57 18.09
C ALA A 108 5.82 1.69 17.24
N MET A 109 4.50 1.69 17.52
CA MET A 109 3.52 0.86 16.82
C MET A 109 3.46 1.15 15.31
N PRO A 110 3.10 2.37 14.86
CA PRO A 110 3.06 2.69 13.44
C PRO A 110 4.45 2.67 12.79
N ALA A 111 5.51 3.06 13.52
CA ALA A 111 6.88 2.96 13.01
C ALA A 111 7.28 1.51 12.69
N ARG A 112 6.89 0.55 13.54
CA ARG A 112 7.15 -0.87 13.31
C ARG A 112 6.41 -1.39 12.07
N VAL A 113 5.16 -0.97 11.87
CA VAL A 113 4.37 -1.40 10.69
C VAL A 113 4.93 -0.81 9.40
N LEU A 114 5.36 0.46 9.42
CA LEU A 114 5.99 1.13 8.27
C LEU A 114 7.40 0.61 7.98
N ARG A 115 8.01 -0.14 8.92
CA ARG A 115 9.26 -0.84 8.68
C ARG A 115 8.95 -2.05 7.79
N TRP A 116 9.30 -1.94 6.51
CA TRP A 116 9.07 -2.96 5.49
C TRP A 116 9.71 -4.30 5.89
N GLY A 117 8.95 -5.17 6.56
CA GLY A 117 9.50 -6.39 7.17
C GLY A 117 8.51 -7.54 7.35
N SER A 118 7.32 -7.46 6.77
CA SER A 118 6.31 -8.54 6.85
C SER A 118 6.58 -9.70 5.89
N MET A 119 7.47 -9.50 4.91
CA MET A 119 7.85 -10.52 3.93
C MET A 119 9.20 -11.14 4.30
N THR A 120 9.38 -12.40 3.93
CA THR A 120 10.68 -13.05 4.10
C THR A 120 11.77 -12.27 3.34
N PRO A 121 12.98 -12.08 3.92
CA PRO A 121 14.12 -11.50 3.20
C PRO A 121 14.43 -12.22 1.88
N LEU A 122 14.00 -13.49 1.73
CA LEU A 122 14.17 -14.27 0.51
C LEU A 122 13.55 -13.59 -0.73
N ARG A 123 12.53 -12.73 -0.57
CA ARG A 123 11.96 -11.95 -1.67
C ARG A 123 12.93 -10.92 -2.28
N GLN A 124 14.02 -10.58 -1.60
CA GLN A 124 15.03 -9.64 -2.11
C GLN A 124 15.97 -10.27 -3.15
N PHE A 125 15.99 -11.61 -3.25
CA PHE A 125 16.91 -12.34 -4.11
C PHE A 125 16.22 -12.83 -5.38
N LYS A 126 16.62 -12.30 -6.53
CA LYS A 126 16.00 -12.57 -7.86
C LYS A 126 16.07 -14.05 -8.32
N GLY A 127 16.84 -14.90 -7.65
CA GLY A 127 17.01 -16.32 -7.98
C GLY A 127 16.21 -17.30 -7.12
N VAL A 128 15.45 -16.82 -6.13
CA VAL A 128 14.73 -17.73 -5.21
C VAL A 128 13.38 -18.14 -5.81
N PRO A 129 13.09 -19.46 -5.93
CA PRO A 129 11.81 -19.93 -6.42
C PRO A 129 10.62 -19.45 -5.58
N GLN A 130 9.53 -19.07 -6.24
CA GLN A 130 8.30 -18.58 -5.58
C GLN A 130 7.71 -19.59 -4.59
N GLU A 131 7.86 -20.89 -4.85
CA GLU A 131 7.41 -21.94 -3.93
C GLU A 131 8.15 -21.87 -2.58
N VAL A 132 9.46 -21.61 -2.59
CA VAL A 132 10.29 -21.48 -1.39
C VAL A 132 9.88 -20.26 -0.58
N ILE A 133 9.65 -19.13 -1.27
CA ILE A 133 9.15 -17.90 -0.65
C ILE A 133 7.80 -18.15 0.02
N ARG A 134 6.85 -18.76 -0.71
CA ARG A 134 5.50 -19.06 -0.20
C ARG A 134 5.54 -20.02 1.00
N LYS A 135 6.39 -21.05 0.97
CA LYS A 135 6.58 -21.96 2.12
C LYS A 135 7.21 -21.26 3.33
N ALA A 136 8.15 -20.34 3.11
CA ALA A 136 8.78 -19.58 4.18
C ALA A 136 7.79 -18.59 4.83
N GLU A 137 6.89 -17.98 4.04
CA GLU A 137 5.86 -17.06 4.53
C GLU A 137 4.65 -17.79 5.13
N GLY A 138 4.34 -19.00 4.66
CA GLY A 138 3.24 -19.82 5.17
C GLY A 138 3.53 -20.53 6.50
N LYS A 139 4.76 -20.49 7.00
CA LYS A 139 5.12 -21.02 8.32
C LYS A 139 4.87 -19.94 9.38
N GLN A 140 3.64 -19.93 9.91
CA GLN A 140 3.37 -19.42 11.25
C GLN A 140 4.15 -20.30 12.24
N PHE A 141 5.16 -19.72 12.88
CA PHE A 141 5.58 -20.14 14.22
C PHE A 141 4.73 -19.40 15.24
#